data_AF-A0A9R1LP50-F1
#
_entry.id   AF-A0A9R1LP50-F1
#
_cell.length_a   1.000
_cell.length_b   1.000
_cell.length_c   1.000
_cell.angle_alpha   90.00
_cell.angle_beta   90.00
_cell.angle_gamma   90.00
#
_symmetry.space_group_name_H-M   'P 1'
#
loop_
_entity.id
_entity.type
_entity.pdbx_description
1 polymer ?
#
loop_
_entity_poly.entity_id
_entity_poly.type
_entity_poly.pdbx_seq_one_letter_code
_entity_poly.pdbx_strand_id
1 'polypeptide(L)'
;MARFWCSLLLLWLCYLVLSPVDSSPVAITHLPGFDGPLPFSLETGYVEVDESNGAHLFYYFVESEKDPKGDPLLLWMQGGPGCSSLSGILYEMGPFRFDIQGYRRGRPTLLYRPETWTKVSNIIFIDSPIGSGFSYATTEEGFKSSDTKAVKMQVVFLKKWLHEHPQFLSNPLYVGGESYIVMIIPSLALEIHLSSKTLYTYLYMMNHCYESGFLHPPSVHPRYTHTKEHSKTF
;
A
#
# COMPACT_ATOMS: atom_id res chain seq x y z
N MET A 1 4.25 54.89 7.83
CA MET A 1 5.16 53.78 7.43
C MET A 1 4.82 52.47 8.13
N ALA A 2 4.75 52.38 9.46
CA ALA A 2 4.50 51.11 10.18
C ALA A 2 3.30 50.26 9.70
N ARG A 3 2.17 50.88 9.31
CA ARG A 3 0.98 50.16 8.82
C ARG A 3 1.23 49.38 7.53
N PHE A 4 2.08 49.88 6.63
CA PHE A 4 2.40 49.23 5.36
C PHE A 4 3.25 47.97 5.57
N TRP A 5 4.15 48.02 6.56
CA TRP A 5 5.03 46.91 6.92
C TRP A 5 4.26 45.79 7.64
N CYS A 6 3.28 46.12 8.49
CA CYS A 6 2.37 45.13 9.07
C CYS A 6 1.54 44.39 8.02
N SER A 7 1.03 45.09 7.00
CA SER A 7 0.24 44.46 5.93
C SER A 7 1.10 43.52 5.06
N LEU A 8 2.35 43.90 4.76
CA LEU A 8 3.29 43.03 4.06
C LEU A 8 3.68 41.79 4.87
N LEU A 9 3.87 41.95 6.19
CA LEU A 9 4.18 40.84 7.09
C LEU A 9 3.01 39.85 7.20
N LEU A 10 1.77 40.35 7.27
CA LEU A 10 0.55 39.54 7.27
C LEU A 10 0.34 38.79 5.95
N LEU A 11 0.60 39.43 4.81
CA LEU A 11 0.53 38.79 3.50
C LEU A 11 1.60 37.70 3.35
N TRP A 12 2.82 37.94 3.85
CA TRP A 12 3.90 36.94 3.86
C TRP A 12 3.60 35.76 4.79
N LEU A 13 3.03 36.02 5.98
CA LEU A 13 2.56 34.99 6.89
C LEU A 13 1.40 34.18 6.31
N CYS A 14 0.44 34.82 5.62
CA CYS A 14 -0.60 34.11 4.88
C CYS A 14 -0.02 33.23 3.77
N TYR A 15 1.02 33.67 3.06
CA TYR A 15 1.69 32.88 2.03
C TYR A 15 2.41 31.64 2.61
N LEU A 16 3.01 31.76 3.80
CA LEU A 16 3.62 30.64 4.52
C LEU A 16 2.57 29.62 5.03
N VAL A 17 1.37 30.07 5.40
CA VAL A 17 0.28 29.18 5.85
C VAL A 17 -0.48 28.54 4.68
N LEU A 18 -0.48 29.17 3.50
CA LEU A 18 -1.12 28.69 2.27
C LEU A 18 -0.16 27.90 1.35
N SER A 19 1.09 27.70 1.77
CA SER A 19 1.98 26.80 1.04
C SER A 19 1.38 25.40 1.09
N PRO A 20 1.05 24.77 -0.05
CA PRO A 20 0.66 23.37 -0.03
C PRO A 20 1.78 22.59 0.66
N VAL A 21 1.43 21.71 1.61
CA VAL A 21 2.37 20.73 2.13
C VAL A 21 2.86 19.98 0.91
N ASP A 22 4.13 20.19 0.57
CA ASP A 22 4.79 19.47 -0.51
C ASP A 22 4.74 17.99 -0.12
N SER A 23 3.91 17.20 -0.79
CA SER A 23 3.72 15.77 -0.56
C SER A 23 4.90 14.98 -1.14
N SER A 24 6.10 15.53 -1.00
CA SER A 24 7.33 14.90 -1.45
C SER A 24 7.54 13.59 -0.67
N PRO A 25 8.00 12.53 -1.33
CA PRO A 25 8.29 11.24 -0.69
C PRO A 25 9.22 11.45 0.51
N VAL A 26 8.86 10.87 1.66
CA VAL A 26 9.65 10.99 2.88
C VAL A 26 10.49 9.74 3.05
N ALA A 27 11.81 9.88 2.86
CA ALA A 27 12.77 8.85 3.21
C ALA A 27 12.84 8.69 4.74
N ILE A 28 12.53 7.49 5.22
CA ILE A 28 12.50 7.14 6.63
C ILE A 28 13.82 6.47 6.99
N THR A 29 14.59 7.11 7.87
CA THR A 29 15.87 6.55 8.37
C THR A 29 15.73 5.88 9.72
N HIS A 30 14.67 6.16 10.48
CA HIS A 30 14.43 5.66 11.83
C HIS A 30 12.94 5.41 12.04
N LEU A 31 12.60 4.31 12.71
CA LEU A 31 11.22 3.99 13.12
C LEU A 31 11.11 3.89 14.64
N PRO A 32 10.03 4.40 15.25
CA PRO A 32 9.76 4.15 16.66
C PRO A 32 9.72 2.64 16.95
N GLY A 33 10.58 2.18 17.84
CA GLY A 33 10.67 0.77 18.24
C GLY A 33 11.71 -0.03 17.48
N PHE A 34 12.30 0.50 16.41
CA PHE A 34 13.47 -0.09 15.77
C PHE A 34 14.75 0.45 16.42
N ASP A 35 15.70 -0.41 16.76
CA ASP A 35 16.95 0.00 17.38
C ASP A 35 17.96 0.47 16.32
N GLY A 36 18.41 1.72 16.42
CA GLY A 36 19.32 2.35 15.46
C GLY A 36 18.68 2.75 14.11
N PRO A 37 19.50 3.13 13.13
CA PRO A 37 19.04 3.45 11.77
C PRO A 37 18.55 2.19 11.05
N LEU A 38 17.59 2.36 10.15
CA LEU A 38 17.10 1.24 9.32
C LEU A 38 18.23 0.74 8.39
N PRO A 39 18.45 -0.59 8.31
CA PRO A 39 19.46 -1.17 7.42
C PRO A 39 18.97 -1.34 5.96
N PHE A 40 17.79 -0.80 5.64
CA PHE A 40 17.13 -0.84 4.33
C PHE A 40 16.53 0.53 4.01
N SER A 41 16.34 0.83 2.72
CA SER A 41 15.64 2.04 2.29
C SER A 41 14.14 1.88 2.54
N LEU A 42 13.53 2.84 3.21
CA LEU A 42 12.09 2.91 3.39
C LEU A 42 11.63 4.31 3.03
N GLU A 43 10.65 4.38 2.15
CA GLU A 43 9.97 5.61 1.77
C GLU A 43 8.47 5.44 2.01
N THR A 44 7.82 6.52 2.40
CA THR A 44 6.36 6.56 2.46
C THR A 44 5.85 7.85 1.84
N GLY A 45 4.65 7.79 1.29
CA GLY A 45 4.02 8.97 0.71
C GLY A 45 2.58 8.73 0.28
N TYR A 46 2.02 9.77 -0.33
CA TYR A 46 0.67 9.76 -0.89
C TYR A 46 0.72 10.04 -2.38
N VAL A 47 -0.14 9.38 -3.13
CA VAL A 47 -0.39 9.69 -4.54
C VAL A 47 -1.86 10.01 -4.71
N GLU A 48 -2.16 11.19 -5.25
CA GLU A 48 -3.52 11.59 -5.58
C GLU A 48 -4.02 10.83 -6.81
N VAL A 49 -5.06 10.01 -6.63
CA VAL A 49 -5.60 9.11 -7.65
C VAL A 49 -6.98 9.52 -8.17
N ASP A 50 -7.65 10.46 -7.49
CA ASP A 50 -8.91 11.05 -7.91
C ASP A 50 -9.03 12.48 -7.36
N GLU A 51 -8.63 13.44 -8.20
CA GLU A 51 -8.64 14.88 -7.89
C GLU A 51 -10.04 15.41 -7.58
N SER A 52 -11.08 14.85 -8.21
CA SER A 52 -12.46 15.30 -8.02
C SER A 52 -12.99 15.02 -6.61
N ASN A 53 -12.43 14.00 -5.96
CA ASN A 53 -12.82 13.57 -4.62
C ASN A 53 -11.70 13.76 -3.58
N GLY A 54 -10.57 14.37 -3.99
CA GLY A 54 -9.36 14.50 -3.17
C GLY A 54 -8.92 13.16 -2.59
N ALA A 55 -8.92 12.10 -3.43
CA ALA A 55 -8.60 10.75 -3.00
C ALA A 55 -7.12 10.45 -3.18
N HIS A 56 -6.46 10.03 -2.11
CA HIS A 56 -5.04 9.71 -2.06
C HIS A 56 -4.81 8.28 -1.57
N LEU A 57 -4.04 7.51 -2.34
CA LEU A 57 -3.52 6.23 -1.88
C LEU A 57 -2.18 6.44 -1.16
N PHE A 58 -2.07 5.87 0.02
CA PHE A 58 -0.83 5.80 0.78
C PHE A 58 0.01 4.59 0.33
N TYR A 59 1.33 4.75 0.34
CA TYR A 59 2.25 3.66 0.04
C TYR A 59 3.42 3.62 1.01
N TYR A 60 3.99 2.42 1.11
CA TYR A 60 5.32 2.16 1.63
C TYR A 60 6.15 1.61 0.47
N PHE A 61 7.32 2.18 0.24
CA PHE A 61 8.26 1.67 -0.75
C PHE A 61 9.55 1.23 -0.06
N VAL A 62 9.98 -0.01 -0.34
CA VAL A 62 11.24 -0.56 0.14
C VAL A 62 12.06 -0.98 -1.07
N GLU A 63 13.24 -0.41 -1.23
CA GLU A 63 14.17 -0.78 -2.30
C GLU A 63 14.74 -2.18 -2.08
N SER A 64 15.14 -2.84 -3.17
CA SER A 64 15.87 -4.09 -3.07
C SER A 64 17.17 -3.89 -2.30
N GLU A 65 17.45 -4.75 -1.33
CA GLU A 65 18.72 -4.70 -0.58
C GLU A 65 19.92 -5.22 -1.39
N LYS A 66 19.67 -5.86 -2.54
CA LYS A 66 20.73 -6.47 -3.38
C LYS A 66 21.11 -5.58 -4.56
N ASP A 67 20.20 -5.37 -5.51
CA ASP A 67 20.42 -4.51 -6.67
C ASP A 67 19.13 -3.75 -7.05
N PRO A 68 18.84 -2.59 -6.44
CA PRO A 68 17.64 -1.80 -6.75
C PRO A 68 17.44 -1.50 -8.24
N LYS A 69 18.52 -1.40 -9.02
CA LYS A 69 18.44 -1.04 -10.45
C LYS A 69 18.14 -2.25 -11.33
N GLY A 70 18.64 -3.43 -10.97
CA GLY A 70 18.44 -4.66 -11.72
C GLY A 70 17.28 -5.53 -11.25
N ASP A 71 16.98 -5.51 -9.95
CA ASP A 71 15.95 -6.34 -9.33
C ASP A 71 14.54 -5.85 -9.68
N PRO A 72 13.53 -6.74 -9.75
CA PRO A 72 12.18 -6.39 -10.16
C PRO A 72 11.51 -5.33 -9.27
N LEU A 73 10.54 -4.63 -9.85
CA LEU A 73 9.59 -3.79 -9.13
C LEU A 73 8.30 -4.58 -8.89
N LEU A 74 7.91 -4.77 -7.64
CA LEU A 74 6.70 -5.48 -7.24
C LEU A 74 5.70 -4.50 -6.64
N LEU A 75 4.54 -4.35 -7.28
CA LEU A 75 3.38 -3.70 -6.69
C LEU A 75 2.60 -4.73 -5.87
N TRP A 76 2.49 -4.51 -4.56
CA TRP A 76 1.86 -5.44 -3.62
C TRP A 76 0.71 -4.80 -2.85
N MET A 77 -0.36 -5.59 -2.64
CA MET A 77 -1.58 -5.18 -1.95
C MET A 77 -2.10 -6.30 -1.04
N GLN A 78 -2.63 -5.92 0.11
CA GLN A 78 -3.44 -6.81 0.94
C GLN A 78 -4.90 -6.87 0.50
N GLY A 79 -5.59 -7.96 0.87
CA GLY A 79 -7.00 -8.18 0.55
C GLY A 79 -7.97 -7.62 1.59
N GLY A 80 -8.90 -8.46 2.04
CA GLY A 80 -10.02 -8.07 2.92
C GLY A 80 -11.37 -8.21 2.21
N PRO A 81 -11.85 -7.18 1.47
CA PRO A 81 -11.19 -5.92 1.08
C PRO A 81 -11.01 -4.91 2.22
N GLY A 82 -10.06 -3.99 2.09
CA GLY A 82 -9.86 -2.89 3.05
C GLY A 82 -8.67 -3.03 3.99
N CYS A 83 -7.95 -4.16 3.95
CA CYS A 83 -6.81 -4.37 4.81
C CYS A 83 -5.61 -3.52 4.38
N SER A 84 -4.89 -2.96 5.36
CA SER A 84 -3.66 -2.22 5.08
C SER A 84 -2.53 -3.17 4.68
N SER A 85 -1.74 -2.79 3.70
CA SER A 85 -0.54 -3.52 3.28
C SER A 85 0.59 -3.45 4.33
N LEU A 86 0.44 -2.63 5.38
CA LEU A 86 1.31 -2.68 6.55
C LEU A 86 1.30 -4.06 7.22
N SER A 87 0.19 -4.82 7.14
CA SER A 87 0.18 -6.19 7.65
C SER A 87 1.11 -7.11 6.85
N GLY A 88 1.15 -6.97 5.53
CA GLY A 88 2.09 -7.71 4.67
C GLY A 88 3.55 -7.37 4.97
N ILE A 89 3.82 -6.11 5.32
CA ILE A 89 5.15 -5.68 5.77
C ILE A 89 5.51 -6.35 7.11
N LEU A 90 4.63 -6.24 8.12
CA LEU A 90 4.92 -6.63 9.50
C LEU A 90 4.81 -8.13 9.77
N TYR A 91 3.98 -8.85 9.04
CA TYR A 91 3.68 -10.25 9.33
C TYR A 91 4.13 -11.20 8.22
N GLU A 92 4.27 -10.74 6.98
CA GLU A 92 4.53 -11.62 5.84
C GLU A 92 5.94 -11.43 5.28
N MET A 93 6.12 -10.47 4.38
CA MET A 93 7.25 -10.40 3.46
C MET A 93 8.14 -9.16 3.64
N GLY A 94 7.74 -8.21 4.49
CA GLY A 94 8.51 -6.97 4.72
C GLY A 94 9.78 -7.16 5.56
N PRO A 95 10.66 -6.14 5.57
CA PRO A 95 12.00 -6.20 6.16
C PRO A 95 12.01 -6.08 7.68
N PHE A 96 10.86 -5.92 8.34
CA PHE A 96 10.78 -5.88 9.79
C PHE A 96 9.52 -6.54 10.33
N ARG A 97 9.53 -6.83 11.64
CA ARG A 97 8.42 -7.44 12.38
C ARG A 97 8.41 -6.96 13.82
N PHE A 98 7.30 -7.17 14.53
CA PHE A 98 7.28 -6.98 15.96
C PHE A 98 8.09 -8.05 16.70
N ASP A 99 8.78 -7.64 17.76
CA ASP A 99 9.33 -8.54 18.77
C ASP A 99 8.22 -9.04 19.72
N ILE A 100 7.45 -10.02 19.26
CA ILE A 100 6.34 -10.58 20.05
C ILE A 100 6.87 -11.28 21.31
N GLN A 101 8.04 -11.92 21.24
CA GLN A 101 8.60 -12.70 22.36
C GLN A 101 9.22 -11.81 23.44
N GLY A 102 9.87 -10.71 23.04
CA GLY A 102 10.45 -9.73 23.93
C GLY A 102 9.46 -8.68 24.43
N TYR A 103 8.22 -8.64 23.91
CA TYR A 103 7.22 -7.68 24.38
C TYR A 103 6.90 -7.89 25.86
N ARG A 104 6.95 -6.80 26.64
CA ARG A 104 6.61 -6.79 28.06
C ARG A 104 5.50 -5.79 28.35
N ARG A 105 5.74 -4.52 28.02
CA ARG A 105 4.76 -3.43 28.14
C ARG A 105 5.29 -2.19 27.42
N GLY A 106 4.39 -1.34 26.93
CA GLY A 106 4.75 -0.04 26.35
C GLY A 106 4.90 -0.09 24.84
N ARG A 107 5.89 0.62 24.30
CA ARG A 107 6.13 0.68 22.86
C ARG A 107 6.59 -0.71 22.35
N PRO A 108 5.94 -1.29 21.34
CA PRO A 108 6.44 -2.50 20.70
C PRO A 108 7.83 -2.28 20.10
N THR A 109 8.70 -3.27 20.25
CA THR A 109 10.01 -3.29 19.57
C THR A 109 9.84 -3.87 18.17
N LEU A 110 10.56 -3.32 17.21
CA LEU A 110 10.67 -3.81 15.83
C LEU A 110 12.04 -4.46 15.65
N LEU A 111 12.04 -5.61 14.97
CA LEU A 111 13.24 -6.35 14.62
C LEU A 111 13.35 -6.43 13.10
N TYR A 112 14.58 -6.33 12.59
CA TYR A 112 14.87 -6.66 11.21
C TYR A 112 14.54 -8.12 10.89
N ARG A 113 14.02 -8.37 9.69
CA ARG A 113 13.69 -9.70 9.16
C ARG A 113 14.62 -10.04 7.98
N PRO A 114 15.63 -10.90 8.16
CA PRO A 114 16.55 -11.28 7.09
C PRO A 114 15.87 -12.01 5.92
N GLU A 115 14.79 -12.75 6.19
CA GLU A 115 14.02 -13.53 5.22
C GLU A 115 12.92 -12.70 4.55
N THR A 116 13.23 -11.45 4.19
CA THR A 116 12.31 -10.53 3.49
C THR A 116 12.44 -10.68 1.97
N TRP A 117 11.34 -10.46 1.25
CA TRP A 117 11.38 -10.43 -0.22
C TRP A 117 12.08 -9.20 -0.77
N THR A 118 12.25 -8.17 0.07
CA THR A 118 13.03 -6.96 -0.26
C THR A 118 14.53 -7.27 -0.41
N LYS A 119 14.98 -8.50 -0.11
CA LYS A 119 16.32 -8.97 -0.47
C LYS A 119 16.59 -9.03 -1.97
N VAL A 120 15.55 -9.15 -2.80
CA VAL A 120 15.69 -9.41 -4.25
C VAL A 120 14.64 -8.67 -5.08
N SER A 121 13.91 -7.72 -4.50
CA SER A 121 12.84 -6.98 -5.16
C SER A 121 12.70 -5.59 -4.56
N ASN A 122 12.46 -4.60 -5.41
CA ASN A 122 11.91 -3.32 -5.01
C ASN A 122 10.40 -3.52 -4.80
N ILE A 123 9.84 -3.16 -3.66
CA ILE A 123 8.43 -3.46 -3.36
C ILE A 123 7.68 -2.20 -2.97
N ILE A 124 6.62 -1.89 -3.71
CA ILE A 124 5.63 -0.86 -3.39
C ILE A 124 4.42 -1.54 -2.76
N PHE A 125 4.24 -1.33 -1.46
CA PHE A 125 3.06 -1.75 -0.72
C PHE A 125 2.06 -0.61 -0.73
N ILE A 126 0.87 -0.81 -1.30
CA ILE A 126 -0.16 0.24 -1.34
C ILE A 126 -1.33 -0.12 -0.41
N ASP A 127 -1.83 0.87 0.31
CA ASP A 127 -3.09 0.74 1.04
C ASP A 127 -4.25 0.98 0.08
N SER A 128 -4.89 -0.07 -0.42
CA SER A 128 -5.98 0.03 -1.39
C SER A 128 -7.15 -0.87 -1.00
N PRO A 129 -8.42 -0.50 -1.28
CA PRO A 129 -8.89 0.77 -1.88
C PRO A 129 -8.82 1.98 -0.92
N ILE A 130 -9.38 3.13 -1.31
CA ILE A 130 -9.55 4.29 -0.43
C ILE A 130 -10.27 3.88 0.86
N GLY A 131 -9.73 4.31 2.01
CA GLY A 131 -10.18 3.90 3.34
C GLY A 131 -9.39 2.73 3.93
N SER A 132 -8.59 2.01 3.13
CA SER A 132 -7.60 1.05 3.66
C SER A 132 -6.46 1.80 4.35
N GLY A 133 -6.07 1.35 5.54
CA GLY A 133 -4.89 1.87 6.25
C GLY A 133 -4.86 3.39 6.34
N PHE A 134 -3.86 4.00 5.71
CA PHE A 134 -3.70 5.47 5.70
C PHE A 134 -4.27 6.17 4.47
N SER A 135 -4.82 5.44 3.50
CA SER A 135 -5.42 6.00 2.29
C SER A 135 -6.77 6.67 2.60
N TYR A 136 -6.98 7.86 2.06
CA TYR A 136 -8.14 8.70 2.39
C TYR A 136 -8.74 9.40 1.17
N ALA A 137 -9.96 9.92 1.35
CA ALA A 137 -10.56 10.90 0.46
C ALA A 137 -11.11 12.09 1.25
N THR A 138 -11.28 13.25 0.61
CA THR A 138 -11.86 14.44 1.24
C THR A 138 -13.38 14.51 1.09
N THR A 139 -13.98 13.64 0.27
CA THR A 139 -15.43 13.56 0.06
C THR A 139 -15.95 12.16 0.39
N GLU A 140 -17.21 12.06 0.81
CA GLU A 140 -17.89 10.77 1.04
C GLU A 140 -17.97 9.93 -0.24
N GLU A 141 -18.15 10.57 -1.41
CA GLU A 141 -18.14 9.90 -2.71
C GLU A 141 -16.79 9.25 -3.02
N GLY A 142 -15.68 9.87 -2.58
CA GLY A 142 -14.34 9.29 -2.69
C GLY A 142 -14.20 7.94 -1.98
N PHE A 143 -14.88 7.75 -0.84
CA PHE A 143 -14.89 6.50 -0.08
C PHE A 143 -15.77 5.40 -0.69
N LYS A 144 -16.68 5.72 -1.61
CA LYS A 144 -17.43 4.68 -2.32
C LYS A 144 -16.47 3.88 -3.20
N SER A 145 -16.42 2.58 -3.01
CA SER A 145 -15.47 1.69 -3.68
C SER A 145 -16.17 0.61 -4.51
N SER A 146 -15.50 0.18 -5.57
CA SER A 146 -15.83 -0.98 -6.40
C SER A 146 -14.54 -1.52 -7.02
N ASP A 147 -14.53 -2.79 -7.45
CA ASP A 147 -13.36 -3.40 -8.08
C ASP A 147 -12.85 -2.57 -9.27
N THR A 148 -13.76 -2.08 -10.12
CA THR A 148 -13.43 -1.24 -11.27
C THR A 148 -12.84 0.10 -10.85
N LYS A 149 -13.36 0.73 -9.78
CA LYS A 149 -12.83 1.99 -9.28
C LYS A 149 -11.45 1.80 -8.65
N ALA A 150 -11.27 0.74 -7.86
CA ALA A 150 -9.99 0.37 -7.26
C ALA A 150 -8.91 0.14 -8.33
N VAL A 151 -9.21 -0.67 -9.36
CA VAL A 151 -8.28 -0.92 -10.49
C VAL A 151 -7.87 0.39 -11.18
N LYS A 152 -8.84 1.26 -11.51
CA LYS A 152 -8.54 2.55 -12.15
C LYS A 152 -7.62 3.42 -11.28
N MET A 153 -7.91 3.51 -9.99
CA MET A 153 -7.09 4.27 -9.04
C MET A 153 -5.68 3.68 -8.90
N GLN A 154 -5.53 2.35 -8.90
CA GLN A 154 -4.24 1.66 -8.85
C GLN A 154 -3.39 1.91 -10.12
N VAL A 155 -4.02 1.97 -11.29
CA VAL A 155 -3.33 2.34 -12.55
C VAL A 155 -2.85 3.78 -12.49
N VAL A 156 -3.70 4.72 -12.03
CA VAL A 156 -3.32 6.13 -11.85
C VAL A 156 -2.17 6.25 -10.85
N PHE A 157 -2.25 5.54 -9.72
CA PHE A 157 -1.19 5.47 -8.72
C PHE A 157 0.13 5.07 -9.36
N LEU A 158 0.17 3.92 -10.03
CA LEU A 158 1.42 3.37 -10.58
C LEU A 158 2.03 4.31 -11.62
N LYS A 159 1.20 4.92 -12.48
CA LYS A 159 1.67 5.89 -13.47
C LYS A 159 2.28 7.13 -12.85
N LYS A 160 1.60 7.74 -11.87
CA LYS A 160 2.11 8.92 -11.16
C LYS A 160 3.36 8.57 -10.34
N TRP A 161 3.37 7.42 -9.67
CA TRP A 161 4.54 6.97 -8.90
C TRP A 161 5.77 6.75 -9.79
N LEU A 162 5.61 6.07 -10.93
CA LEU A 162 6.72 5.86 -11.89
C LEU A 162 7.18 7.15 -12.58
N HIS A 163 6.32 8.16 -12.68
CA HIS A 163 6.71 9.49 -13.16
C HIS A 163 7.67 10.17 -12.18
N GLU A 164 7.39 10.08 -10.88
CA GLU A 164 8.27 10.62 -9.83
C GLU A 164 9.52 9.75 -9.58
N HIS A 165 9.47 8.46 -9.95
CA HIS A 165 10.56 7.51 -9.79
C HIS A 165 11.01 6.88 -11.12
N PRO A 166 11.49 7.71 -12.08
CA PRO A 166 11.79 7.25 -13.44
C PRO A 166 12.90 6.20 -13.50
N GLN A 167 13.74 6.10 -12.45
CA GLN A 167 14.78 5.07 -12.35
C GLN A 167 14.23 3.64 -12.32
N PHE A 168 12.96 3.44 -11.93
CA PHE A 168 12.35 2.10 -11.90
C PHE A 168 11.60 1.72 -13.18
N LEU A 169 11.55 2.60 -14.20
CA LEU A 169 10.87 2.33 -15.47
C LEU A 169 11.49 1.16 -16.24
N SER A 170 12.79 0.90 -16.04
CA SER A 170 13.50 -0.22 -16.67
C SER A 170 13.36 -1.54 -15.93
N ASN A 171 12.89 -1.52 -14.67
CA ASN A 171 12.79 -2.72 -13.87
C ASN A 171 11.62 -3.58 -14.36
N PRO A 172 11.76 -4.92 -14.38
CA PRO A 172 10.63 -5.80 -14.61
C PRO A 172 9.54 -5.55 -13.56
N LEU A 173 8.37 -5.10 -14.01
CA LEU A 173 7.22 -4.86 -13.13
C LEU A 173 6.44 -6.16 -12.94
N TYR A 174 6.13 -6.46 -11.69
CA TYR A 174 5.21 -7.50 -11.25
C TYR A 174 4.11 -6.89 -10.38
N VAL A 175 2.93 -7.51 -10.41
CA VAL A 175 1.78 -7.10 -9.60
C VAL A 175 1.28 -8.31 -8.84
N GLY A 176 1.28 -8.23 -7.52
CA GLY A 176 0.89 -9.31 -6.61
C GLY A 176 -0.01 -8.80 -5.48
N GLY A 177 -0.52 -9.74 -4.69
CA GLY A 177 -1.28 -9.41 -3.50
C GLY A 177 -1.88 -10.64 -2.84
N GLU A 178 -2.62 -10.43 -1.76
CA GLU A 178 -3.16 -11.51 -0.92
C GLU A 178 -4.68 -11.42 -0.77
N SER A 179 -5.34 -12.56 -0.56
CA SER A 179 -6.79 -12.66 -0.34
C SER A 179 -7.60 -12.01 -1.49
N TYR A 180 -8.63 -11.22 -1.18
CA TYR A 180 -9.60 -10.68 -2.13
C TYR A 180 -8.96 -9.90 -3.29
N ILE A 181 -7.82 -9.24 -3.07
CA ILE A 181 -7.20 -8.41 -4.10
C ILE A 181 -6.80 -9.22 -5.33
N VAL A 182 -6.55 -10.53 -5.17
CA VAL A 182 -6.20 -11.41 -6.29
C VAL A 182 -7.32 -11.50 -7.33
N MET A 183 -8.57 -11.20 -6.95
CA MET A 183 -9.69 -11.10 -7.89
C MET A 183 -9.55 -9.98 -8.90
N ILE A 184 -8.94 -8.87 -8.50
CA ILE A 184 -8.84 -7.68 -9.35
C ILE A 184 -7.47 -7.57 -10.04
N ILE A 185 -6.47 -8.35 -9.62
CA ILE A 185 -5.13 -8.37 -10.26
C ILE A 185 -5.20 -8.64 -11.77
N PRO A 186 -6.00 -9.59 -12.31
CA PRO A 186 -6.11 -9.77 -13.76
C PRO A 186 -6.59 -8.52 -14.50
N SER A 187 -7.59 -7.85 -13.92
CA SER A 187 -8.13 -6.60 -14.49
C SER A 187 -7.09 -5.47 -14.39
N LEU A 188 -6.38 -5.36 -13.27
CA LEU A 188 -5.30 -4.40 -13.09
C LEU A 188 -4.17 -4.63 -14.09
N ALA A 189 -3.72 -5.87 -14.23
CA ALA A 189 -2.70 -6.27 -15.20
C ALA A 189 -3.10 -5.89 -16.63
N LEU A 190 -4.34 -6.18 -17.02
CA LEU A 190 -4.87 -5.83 -18.33
C LEU A 190 -4.90 -4.31 -18.54
N GLU A 191 -5.40 -3.55 -17.57
CA GLU A 191 -5.47 -2.09 -17.67
C GLU A 191 -4.06 -1.46 -17.73
N ILE A 192 -3.10 -1.96 -16.95
CA ILE A 192 -1.69 -1.55 -17.05
C ILE A 192 -1.17 -1.80 -18.48
N HIS A 193 -1.38 -3.02 -19.02
CA HIS A 193 -0.97 -3.38 -20.38
C HIS A 193 -1.57 -2.48 -21.45
N LEU A 194 -2.88 -2.21 -21.38
CA LEU A 194 -3.56 -1.38 -22.37
C LEU A 194 -3.12 0.08 -22.27
N SER A 195 -2.68 0.50 -21.09
CA SER A 195 -2.31 1.88 -20.80
C SER A 195 -0.85 2.22 -21.10
N SER A 196 -0.02 1.24 -21.46
CA SER A 196 1.41 1.40 -21.76
C SER A 196 1.89 0.37 -22.80
N LYS A 197 2.74 0.80 -23.75
CA LYS A 197 3.29 -0.09 -24.79
C LYS A 197 4.43 -1.00 -24.29
N THR A 198 4.81 -0.90 -23.02
CA THR A 198 5.92 -1.67 -22.42
C THR A 198 5.45 -3.05 -21.97
N LEU A 199 6.28 -4.07 -22.20
CA LEU A 199 5.99 -5.46 -21.85
C LEU A 199 6.15 -5.65 -20.32
N TYR A 200 5.05 -5.82 -19.60
CA TYR A 200 5.07 -6.10 -18.15
C TYR A 200 4.85 -7.59 -17.89
N THR A 201 5.54 -8.14 -16.88
CA THR A 201 5.45 -9.57 -16.53
C THR A 201 4.56 -9.73 -15.30
N TYR A 202 3.45 -10.46 -15.43
CA TYR A 202 2.50 -10.61 -14.34
C TYR A 202 2.84 -11.83 -13.49
N LEU A 203 3.09 -11.63 -12.20
CA LEU A 203 3.31 -12.71 -11.22
C LEU A 203 2.11 -12.79 -10.29
N TYR A 204 1.29 -13.82 -10.48
CA TYR A 204 0.20 -14.15 -9.58
C TYR A 204 0.75 -14.89 -8.37
N MET A 205 0.70 -14.28 -7.19
CA MET A 205 1.03 -14.96 -5.94
C MET A 205 -0.21 -15.03 -5.06
N MET A 206 -0.61 -16.25 -4.73
CA MET A 206 -1.58 -16.55 -3.69
C MET A 206 -0.78 -17.09 -2.52
N ASN A 207 -0.57 -16.31 -1.47
CA ASN A 207 -0.15 -16.87 -0.19
C ASN A 207 -1.39 -17.16 0.66
N HIS A 208 -1.38 -18.33 1.27
CA HIS A 208 -2.53 -18.98 1.89
C HIS A 208 -3.24 -18.10 2.94
N CYS A 209 -4.51 -17.82 2.68
CA CYS A 209 -5.53 -17.89 3.73
C CYS A 209 -6.62 -18.85 3.23
N TYR A 210 -7.10 -19.71 4.12
CA TYR A 210 -7.99 -20.83 3.85
C TYR A 210 -9.13 -20.50 2.87
N GLU A 211 -9.36 -21.43 1.93
CA GLU A 211 -10.50 -21.55 1.00
C GLU A 211 -10.44 -20.76 -0.32
N SER A 212 -10.09 -21.53 -1.35
CA SER A 212 -10.58 -21.47 -2.73
C SER A 212 -12.07 -21.13 -2.84
N GLY A 213 -12.42 -19.84 -2.87
CA GLY A 213 -13.81 -19.39 -3.07
C GLY A 213 -14.00 -18.15 -3.94
N PHE A 214 -12.96 -17.37 -4.21
CA PHE A 214 -13.14 -16.08 -4.86
C PHE A 214 -13.04 -16.13 -6.39
N LEU A 215 -12.07 -16.87 -6.96
CA LEU A 215 -11.90 -16.94 -8.43
C LEU A 215 -13.10 -17.57 -9.16
N HIS A 216 -13.90 -18.35 -8.43
CA HIS A 216 -15.19 -18.87 -8.86
C HIS A 216 -16.16 -18.78 -7.68
N PRO A 217 -16.87 -17.64 -7.48
CA PRO A 217 -17.92 -17.61 -6.48
C PRO A 217 -18.97 -18.64 -6.90
N PRO A 218 -19.24 -19.68 -6.10
CA PRO A 218 -20.31 -20.61 -6.41
C PRO A 218 -21.59 -19.79 -6.53
N SER A 219 -22.31 -19.98 -7.63
CA SER A 219 -23.70 -19.53 -7.78
C SER A 219 -24.44 -19.78 -6.46
N VAL A 220 -24.91 -18.68 -5.85
CA VAL A 220 -25.53 -18.60 -4.52
C VAL A 220 -26.39 -19.84 -4.24
N HIS A 221 -25.90 -20.77 -3.41
CA HIS A 221 -26.70 -21.84 -2.79
C HIS A 221 -26.15 -22.24 -1.41
N PRO A 222 -27.03 -22.57 -0.44
CA PRO A 222 -26.77 -22.42 0.98
C PRO A 222 -26.01 -23.62 1.52
N ARG A 223 -24.72 -23.43 1.85
CA ARG A 223 -23.96 -24.39 2.67
C ARG A 223 -23.65 -23.88 4.07
N TYR A 224 -24.37 -22.84 4.52
CA TYR A 224 -24.39 -22.38 5.91
C TYR A 224 -25.73 -22.69 6.58
N THR A 225 -26.16 -23.95 6.57
CA THR A 225 -27.15 -24.45 7.53
C THR A 225 -26.84 -25.90 7.86
N HIS A 226 -26.11 -26.12 8.94
CA HIS A 226 -26.34 -27.29 9.79
C HIS A 226 -26.10 -26.91 11.25
N THR A 227 -27.18 -26.51 11.89
CA THR A 227 -27.39 -26.73 13.31
C THR A 227 -27.29 -28.22 13.61
N LYS A 228 -26.54 -28.58 14.66
CA LYS A 228 -26.91 -29.67 15.55
C LYS A 228 -26.61 -29.24 16.98
N GLU A 229 -27.67 -28.82 17.66
CA GLU A 229 -27.85 -29.10 19.08
C GLU A 229 -27.57 -30.58 19.33
N HIS A 230 -26.80 -30.90 20.37
CA HIS A 230 -27.12 -32.01 21.24
C HIS A 230 -26.66 -31.66 22.66
N SER A 231 -27.65 -31.46 23.52
CA SER A 231 -27.50 -31.42 24.97
C SER A 231 -27.49 -32.85 25.54
N LYS A 232 -26.65 -33.10 26.55
CA LYS A 232 -27.01 -33.57 27.92
C LYS A 232 -25.99 -34.51 28.57
N THR A 233 -25.84 -34.27 29.89
CA THR A 233 -25.48 -35.17 31.02
C THR A 233 -24.04 -35.71 31.06
N PHE A 234 -23.27 -35.59 32.15
CA PHE A 234 -23.51 -35.29 33.57
C PHE A 234 -22.77 -34.04 34.06
#